data_AF-A0A1C7MJN2-F1
#
_entry.id   AF-A0A1C7MJN2-F1
#
_cell.length_a   1.000
_cell.length_b   1.000
_cell.length_c   1.000
_cell.angle_alpha   90.00
_cell.angle_beta   90.00
_cell.angle_gamma   90.00
#
_symmetry.space_group_name_H-M   'P 1'
#
loop_
_entity.id
_entity.type
_entity.pdbx_description
1 polymer ?
#
loop_
_entity_poly.entity_id
_entity_poly.type
_entity_poly.pdbx_seq_one_letter_code
_entity_poly.pdbx_strand_id
1 'polypeptide(L)'
;MAPIDVYALAAAHDLYDLAVPVSSHLLAFALPSLTDEHAARMGPLYLRRLFFLHLGRTDALKRILLPPPPPHAPTSTCDFTEQKKLTRAWALASAYLAWDARPDLSTSSMEAALCPLGNHLSCDVCQKALGERIKQLIVQWSVVRVRAVYFPAPQSC
;
A
#
# COMPACT_ATOMS: atom_id res chain seq x y z
N MET A 1 -2.43 13.01 23.75
CA MET A 1 -1.03 12.75 23.34
C MET A 1 -1.08 12.17 21.95
N ALA A 2 -0.37 12.74 20.98
CA ALA A 2 -0.44 12.28 19.60
C ALA A 2 0.38 10.98 19.43
N PRO A 3 0.03 10.09 18.47
CA PRO A 3 0.77 8.83 18.27
C PRO A 3 2.27 9.01 18.06
N ILE A 4 2.70 10.11 17.42
CA ILE A 4 4.12 10.41 17.18
C ILE A 4 4.86 10.69 18.49
N ASP A 5 4.22 11.35 19.46
CA ASP A 5 4.80 11.61 20.78
C ASP A 5 5.02 10.31 21.55
N VAL A 6 4.04 9.40 21.48
CA VAL A 6 4.10 8.08 22.15
C VAL A 6 5.20 7.24 21.51
N TYR A 7 5.28 7.22 20.18
CA TYR A 7 6.32 6.49 19.44
C TYR A 7 7.72 7.03 19.77
N ALA A 8 7.89 8.36 19.78
CA ALA A 8 9.17 8.99 20.14
C ALA A 8 9.56 8.72 21.60
N LEU A 9 8.60 8.71 22.54
CA LEU A 9 8.86 8.33 23.93
C LEU A 9 9.28 6.86 24.06
N ALA A 10 8.54 5.95 23.42
CA ALA A 10 8.87 4.53 23.44
C ALA A 10 10.28 4.30 22.87
N ALA A 11 10.60 4.98 21.76
CA ALA A 11 11.90 4.94 21.13
C ALA A 11 13.04 5.47 22.04
N ALA A 12 12.81 6.58 22.76
CA ALA A 12 13.78 7.17 23.68
C ALA A 12 14.22 6.21 24.81
N HIS A 13 13.36 5.25 25.16
CA HIS A 13 13.60 4.24 26.20
C HIS A 13 13.80 2.83 25.63
N ASP A 14 13.97 2.70 24.31
CA ASP A 14 14.06 1.43 23.57
C ASP A 14 12.95 0.42 23.89
N LEU A 15 11.74 0.92 24.15
CA LEU A 15 10.55 0.13 24.43
C LEU A 15 9.93 -0.37 23.10
N TYR A 16 10.62 -1.32 22.46
CA TYR A 16 10.24 -1.85 21.16
C TYR A 16 8.81 -2.38 21.12
N ASP A 17 8.42 -3.16 22.14
CA ASP A 17 7.10 -3.78 22.22
C ASP A 17 5.96 -2.77 22.35
N LEU A 18 6.25 -1.56 22.82
CA LEU A 18 5.32 -0.43 22.82
C LEU A 18 5.35 0.33 21.49
N ALA A 19 6.52 0.50 20.88
CA ALA A 19 6.67 1.23 19.62
C ALA A 19 5.97 0.53 18.44
N VAL A 20 5.98 -0.82 18.40
CA VAL A 20 5.34 -1.62 17.35
C VAL A 20 3.85 -1.33 17.20
N PRO A 21 2.98 -1.48 18.22
CA PRO A 21 1.56 -1.20 18.09
C PRO A 21 1.27 0.29 17.85
N VAL A 22 2.10 1.20 18.35
CA VAL A 22 1.93 2.65 18.09
C VAL A 22 2.20 2.97 16.62
N SER A 23 3.15 2.29 15.98
CA SER A 23 3.54 2.55 14.59
C SER A 23 2.41 2.37 13.57
N SER A 24 1.42 1.51 13.82
CA SER A 24 0.26 1.39 12.93
C SER A 24 -0.62 2.64 12.91
N HIS A 25 -0.62 3.42 13.98
CA HIS A 25 -1.32 4.70 14.05
C HIS A 25 -0.56 5.83 13.33
N LEU A 26 0.69 5.57 12.90
CA LEU A 26 1.49 6.51 12.14
C LEU A 26 1.37 6.32 10.63
N LEU A 27 0.60 5.35 10.13
CA LEU A 27 0.45 5.14 8.68
C LEU A 27 -0.13 6.35 7.94
N ALA A 28 -1.01 7.12 8.60
CA ALA A 28 -1.57 8.37 8.11
C ALA A 28 -0.72 9.61 8.46
N PHE A 29 0.37 9.43 9.21
CA PHE A 29 1.23 10.54 9.62
C PHE A 29 2.01 11.07 8.42
N ALA A 30 1.95 12.40 8.22
CA ALA A 30 2.73 13.06 7.19
C ALA A 30 4.20 13.13 7.61
N LEU A 31 5.05 12.26 7.05
CA LEU A 31 6.50 12.28 7.33
C LEU A 31 7.16 13.67 7.19
N PRO A 32 6.77 14.54 6.24
CA PRO A 32 7.32 15.90 6.16
C PRO A 32 7.00 16.80 7.36
N SER A 33 5.99 16.46 8.17
CA SER A 33 5.64 17.19 9.40
C SER A 33 6.46 16.77 10.62
N LEU A 34 7.36 15.78 10.46
CA LEU A 34 8.25 15.33 11.51
C LEU A 34 9.24 16.44 11.86
N THR A 35 9.29 16.81 13.15
CA THR A 35 10.20 17.86 13.64
C THR A 35 11.55 17.27 14.06
N ASP A 36 12.57 18.13 14.13
CA ASP A 36 13.90 17.76 14.63
C ASP A 36 13.86 17.26 16.07
N GLU A 37 12.95 17.79 16.90
CA GLU A 37 12.74 17.33 18.28
C GLU A 37 12.26 15.88 18.31
N HIS A 38 11.29 15.51 17.46
CA HIS A 38 10.85 14.12 17.34
C HIS A 38 12.00 13.21 16.90
N ALA A 39 12.76 13.64 15.88
CA ALA A 39 13.90 12.88 15.36
C ALA A 39 14.98 12.66 16.42
N ALA A 40 15.34 13.71 17.17
CA ALA A 40 16.31 13.65 18.25
C ALA A 40 15.84 12.73 19.38
N ARG A 41 14.56 12.82 19.76
CA ARG A 41 13.98 12.02 20.83
C ARG A 41 13.89 10.53 20.49
N MET A 42 13.53 10.18 19.25
CA MET A 42 13.42 8.77 18.84
C MET A 42 14.77 8.13 18.49
N GLY A 43 15.75 8.94 18.08
CA GLY A 43 17.04 8.46 17.61
C GLY A 43 17.00 7.77 16.23
N PRO A 44 18.18 7.50 15.65
CA PRO A 44 18.31 7.07 14.26
C PRO A 44 17.67 5.70 13.97
N LEU A 45 17.64 4.79 14.94
CA LEU A 45 17.09 3.45 14.75
C LEU A 45 15.57 3.48 14.57
N TYR A 46 14.85 4.16 15.44
CA TYR A 46 13.40 4.26 15.37
C TYR A 46 12.92 5.21 14.26
N LEU A 47 13.72 6.24 13.94
CA LEU A 47 13.49 7.07 12.76
C LEU A 47 13.58 6.24 11.47
N ARG A 48 14.65 5.44 11.31
CA ARG A 48 14.79 4.53 10.16
C ARG A 48 13.63 3.55 10.09
N ARG A 49 13.22 2.95 11.21
CA ARG A 49 12.07 2.03 11.27
C ARG A 49 10.78 2.71 10.78
N LEU A 50 10.51 3.95 11.20
CA LEU A 50 9.33 4.71 10.78
C LEU A 50 9.35 4.99 9.26
N PHE A 51 10.46 5.46 8.72
CA PHE A 51 10.57 5.69 7.27
C PHE A 51 10.38 4.38 6.47
N PHE A 52 11.07 3.31 6.86
CA PHE A 52 10.95 2.03 6.17
C PHE A 52 9.55 1.41 6.26
N LEU A 53 8.80 1.69 7.33
CA LEU A 53 7.39 1.34 7.41
C LEU A 53 6.58 2.00 6.29
N HIS A 54 6.72 3.32 6.11
CA HIS A 54 5.99 4.05 5.06
C HIS A 54 6.45 3.63 3.67
N LEU A 55 7.76 3.65 3.40
CA LEU A 55 8.32 3.26 2.10
C LEU A 55 7.93 1.82 1.75
N GLY A 56 8.10 0.87 2.68
CA GLY A 56 7.81 -0.54 2.44
C GLY A 56 6.34 -0.81 2.11
N ARG A 57 5.41 -0.07 2.74
CA ARG A 57 3.97 -0.17 2.42
C ARG A 57 3.64 0.48 1.08
N THR A 58 4.18 1.65 0.78
CA THR A 58 4.01 2.32 -0.51
C THR A 58 4.57 1.47 -1.66
N ASP A 59 5.71 0.82 -1.48
CA ASP A 59 6.30 -0.08 -2.48
C ASP A 59 5.49 -1.37 -2.66
N ALA A 60 4.97 -1.93 -1.55
CA ALA A 60 4.07 -3.07 -1.63
C ALA A 60 2.78 -2.72 -2.39
N LEU A 61 2.20 -1.54 -2.12
CA LEU A 61 1.01 -1.03 -2.82
C LEU A 61 1.24 -0.93 -4.33
N LYS A 62 2.35 -0.31 -4.76
CA LYS A 62 2.71 -0.20 -6.18
C LYS A 62 2.84 -1.58 -6.85
N ARG A 63 3.47 -2.53 -6.16
CA ARG A 63 3.68 -3.89 -6.68
C ARG A 63 2.38 -4.65 -6.87
N ILE A 64 1.43 -4.53 -5.93
CA ILE A 64 0.13 -5.20 -6.03
C ILE A 64 -0.81 -4.50 -7.02
N LEU A 65 -0.60 -3.22 -7.35
CA LEU A 65 -1.38 -2.51 -8.36
C LEU A 65 -0.92 -2.81 -9.80
N LEU A 66 0.38 -3.10 -9.98
CA LEU A 66 0.98 -3.25 -11.30
C LEU A 66 0.31 -4.28 -12.23
N PRO A 67 -0.02 -5.52 -11.80
CA PRO A 67 -0.57 -6.51 -12.73
C PRO A 67 -2.06 -6.23 -13.02
N PRO A 68 -2.46 -6.13 -14.30
CA PRO A 68 -3.86 -5.98 -14.70
C PRO A 68 -4.66 -7.29 -14.51
N PRO A 69 -5.99 -7.29 -14.72
CA PRO A 69 -6.78 -8.51 -14.85
C PRO A 69 -6.20 -9.42 -15.95
N PRO A 70 -6.19 -10.75 -15.77
CA PRO A 70 -5.65 -11.67 -16.77
C PRO A 70 -6.48 -11.63 -18.06
N PRO A 71 -5.84 -11.72 -19.25
CA PRO A 71 -6.55 -11.83 -20.51
C PRO A 71 -7.26 -13.18 -20.63
N HIS A 72 -8.20 -13.28 -21.57
CA HIS A 72 -8.89 -14.53 -21.89
C HIS A 72 -8.85 -14.82 -23.39
N ALA A 73 -9.14 -16.07 -23.78
CA ALA A 73 -9.26 -16.43 -25.19
C ALA A 73 -10.33 -15.58 -25.90
N PRO A 74 -10.11 -15.13 -27.16
CA PRO A 74 -11.09 -14.34 -27.88
C PRO A 74 -12.46 -15.02 -27.94
N THR A 75 -13.51 -14.23 -27.87
CA THR A 75 -14.91 -14.64 -27.99
C THR A 75 -15.55 -13.91 -29.17
N SER A 76 -16.80 -14.24 -29.51
CA SER A 76 -17.54 -13.55 -30.57
C SER A 76 -17.76 -12.06 -30.31
N THR A 77 -17.71 -11.62 -29.05
CA THR A 77 -18.03 -10.23 -28.63
C THR A 77 -16.86 -9.51 -27.96
N CYS A 78 -15.72 -10.19 -27.75
CA CYS A 78 -14.55 -9.63 -27.08
C CYS A 78 -13.28 -10.24 -27.63
N ASP A 79 -12.47 -9.41 -28.27
CA ASP A 79 -11.18 -9.75 -28.85
C ASP A 79 -10.03 -9.07 -28.07
N PHE A 80 -8.82 -9.15 -28.62
CA PHE A 80 -7.65 -8.50 -28.04
C PHE A 80 -7.77 -6.97 -27.95
N THR A 81 -8.54 -6.34 -28.84
CA THR A 81 -8.74 -4.89 -28.87
C THR A 81 -9.49 -4.44 -27.63
N GLU A 82 -10.60 -5.11 -27.29
CA GLU A 82 -11.37 -4.82 -26.08
C GLU A 82 -10.58 -5.12 -24.81
N GLN A 83 -9.85 -6.24 -24.75
CA GLN A 83 -8.99 -6.58 -23.61
C GLN A 83 -7.86 -5.57 -23.39
N LYS A 84 -7.32 -4.99 -24.46
CA LYS A 84 -6.30 -3.92 -24.39
C LYS A 84 -6.86 -2.62 -23.83
N LYS A 85 -8.13 -2.30 -24.09
CA LYS A 85 -8.79 -1.14 -23.47
C LYS A 85 -8.89 -1.31 -21.96
N LEU A 86 -9.30 -2.48 -21.48
CA LEU A 86 -9.32 -2.80 -20.04
C LEU A 86 -7.93 -2.68 -19.42
N THR A 87 -6.92 -3.27 -20.04
CA THR A 87 -5.53 -3.18 -19.56
C THR A 87 -5.05 -1.72 -19.43
N ARG A 88 -5.38 -0.86 -20.40
CA ARG A 88 -5.03 0.57 -20.34
C ARG A 88 -5.80 1.31 -19.26
N ALA A 89 -7.09 1.03 -19.11
CA ALA A 89 -7.91 1.64 -18.06
C ALA A 89 -7.43 1.24 -16.67
N TRP A 90 -7.06 -0.03 -16.48
CA TRP A 90 -6.40 -0.51 -15.27
C TRP A 90 -5.08 0.22 -14.99
N ALA A 91 -4.22 0.34 -16.00
CA ALA A 91 -2.93 1.02 -15.85
C ALA A 91 -3.11 2.49 -15.42
N LEU A 92 -4.11 3.19 -15.99
CA LEU A 92 -4.42 4.57 -15.63
C LEU A 92 -4.94 4.67 -14.18
N ALA A 93 -5.94 3.87 -13.80
CA ALA A 93 -6.48 3.87 -12.45
C ALA A 93 -5.41 3.49 -11.40
N SER A 94 -4.59 2.49 -11.72
CA SER A 94 -3.47 2.06 -10.88
C SER A 94 -2.39 3.13 -10.74
N ALA A 95 -2.10 3.87 -11.81
CA ALA A 95 -1.16 4.99 -11.77
C ALA A 95 -1.65 6.11 -10.86
N TYR A 96 -2.95 6.45 -10.88
CA TYR A 96 -3.52 7.44 -9.96
C TYR A 96 -3.40 7.01 -8.49
N LEU A 97 -3.74 5.74 -8.20
CA LEU A 97 -3.57 5.18 -6.85
C LEU A 97 -2.09 5.12 -6.41
N ALA A 98 -1.18 4.87 -7.34
CA ALA A 98 0.25 4.81 -7.08
C ALA A 98 0.92 6.19 -6.95
N TRP A 99 0.38 7.22 -7.62
CA TRP A 99 0.86 8.59 -7.55
C TRP A 99 0.60 9.19 -6.16
N ASP A 100 -0.62 9.03 -5.65
CA ASP A 100 -1.01 9.40 -4.28
C ASP A 100 -0.89 8.21 -3.33
N ALA A 101 0.18 7.42 -3.44
CA ALA A 101 0.34 6.19 -2.68
C ALA A 101 0.52 6.46 -1.18
N ARG A 102 -0.58 6.42 -0.44
CA ARG A 102 -0.61 6.59 1.00
C ARG A 102 -0.51 5.24 1.74
N PRO A 103 0.35 5.10 2.77
CA PRO A 103 0.47 3.86 3.55
C PRO A 103 -0.81 3.42 4.26
N ASP A 104 -1.73 4.36 4.52
CA ASP A 104 -3.03 4.17 5.15
C ASP A 104 -4.20 4.04 4.14
N LEU A 105 -3.93 3.91 2.83
CA LEU A 105 -4.97 3.74 1.81
C LEU A 105 -5.96 2.64 2.22
N SER A 106 -7.26 2.96 2.26
CA SER A 106 -8.28 1.98 2.65
C SER A 106 -8.64 1.06 1.48
N THR A 107 -9.10 -0.16 1.79
CA THR A 107 -9.63 -1.09 0.79
C THR A 107 -10.85 -0.50 0.06
N SER A 108 -11.69 0.26 0.77
CA SER A 108 -12.85 0.94 0.18
C SER A 108 -12.45 2.00 -0.85
N SER A 109 -11.35 2.74 -0.63
CA SER A 109 -10.82 3.67 -1.63
C SER A 109 -10.29 2.95 -2.88
N MET A 110 -9.67 1.77 -2.72
CA MET A 110 -9.24 0.95 -3.86
C MET A 110 -10.44 0.45 -4.68
N GLU A 111 -11.48 -0.04 -4.01
CA GLU A 111 -12.73 -0.46 -4.66
C GLU A 111 -13.39 0.70 -5.40
N ALA A 112 -13.52 1.86 -4.75
CA ALA A 112 -14.11 3.05 -5.37
C ALA A 112 -13.37 3.50 -6.64
N ALA A 113 -12.05 3.31 -6.70
CA ALA A 113 -11.25 3.63 -7.87
C ALA A 113 -11.31 2.57 -8.99
N LEU A 114 -11.41 1.28 -8.64
CA LEU A 114 -11.25 0.18 -9.60
C LEU A 114 -12.57 -0.46 -10.06
N CYS A 115 -13.60 -0.53 -9.19
CA CYS A 115 -14.90 -1.09 -9.55
C CYS A 115 -15.58 -0.37 -10.73
N PRO A 116 -15.50 0.97 -10.88
CA PRO A 116 -16.11 1.66 -12.03
C PRO A 116 -15.57 1.22 -13.39
N LEU A 117 -14.38 0.62 -13.46
CA LEU A 117 -13.84 0.05 -14.70
C LEU A 117 -14.77 -1.03 -15.29
N GLY A 118 -15.55 -1.72 -14.45
CA GLY A 118 -16.52 -2.73 -14.87
C GLY A 118 -17.72 -2.16 -15.61
N ASN A 119 -18.11 -0.91 -15.32
CA ASN A 119 -19.30 -0.27 -15.92
C ASN A 119 -19.17 -0.07 -17.44
N HIS A 120 -17.94 -0.07 -17.94
CA HIS A 120 -17.62 0.14 -19.36
C HIS A 120 -17.36 -1.18 -20.11
N LEU A 121 -17.49 -2.33 -19.46
CA LEU A 121 -17.25 -3.64 -20.05
C LEU A 121 -18.58 -4.30 -20.45
N SER A 122 -18.71 -4.70 -21.71
CA SER A 122 -19.84 -5.52 -22.21
C SER A 122 -19.55 -7.03 -22.17
N CYS A 123 -18.30 -7.43 -21.90
CA CYS A 123 -17.87 -8.82 -21.86
C CYS A 123 -17.90 -9.37 -20.43
N ASP A 124 -18.73 -10.38 -20.19
CA ASP A 124 -18.88 -11.03 -18.88
C ASP A 124 -17.58 -11.66 -18.36
N VAL A 125 -16.74 -12.19 -19.27
CA VAL A 125 -15.44 -12.78 -18.90
C VAL A 125 -14.48 -11.70 -18.42
N CYS A 126 -14.45 -10.54 -19.09
CA CYS A 126 -13.66 -9.39 -18.64
C CYS A 126 -14.17 -8.84 -17.29
N GLN A 127 -15.49 -8.74 -17.11
CA GLN A 127 -16.08 -8.29 -15.84
C GLN A 127 -15.71 -9.22 -14.69
N LYS A 128 -15.81 -10.54 -14.91
CA LYS A 128 -15.42 -11.55 -13.92
C LYS A 128 -13.93 -11.46 -13.59
N ALA A 129 -13.07 -11.43 -14.59
CA ALA A 129 -11.61 -11.32 -14.40
C ALA A 129 -11.23 -10.04 -13.64
N LEU A 130 -11.88 -8.91 -13.95
CA LEU A 130 -11.71 -7.65 -13.22
C LEU A 130 -12.14 -7.79 -11.76
N GLY A 131 -13.33 -8.33 -11.50
CA GLY A 131 -13.85 -8.52 -10.14
C GLY A 131 -12.96 -9.44 -9.30
N GLU A 132 -12.49 -10.55 -9.88
CA GLU A 132 -11.54 -11.46 -9.24
C GLU A 132 -10.21 -10.76 -8.94
N ARG A 133 -9.70 -9.99 -9.89
CA ARG A 133 -8.46 -9.23 -9.73
C ARG A 133 -8.54 -8.20 -8.62
N ILE A 134 -9.65 -7.46 -8.53
CA ILE A 134 -9.92 -6.47 -7.47
C ILE A 134 -9.97 -7.17 -6.10
N LYS A 135 -10.70 -8.27 -5.98
CA LYS A 135 -10.75 -9.07 -4.73
C LYS A 135 -9.38 -9.55 -4.29
N GLN A 136 -8.58 -10.09 -5.23
CA GLN A 136 -7.22 -10.52 -4.94
C GLN A 136 -6.35 -9.36 -4.45
N LEU A 137 -6.46 -8.19 -5.09
CA LEU A 137 -5.73 -6.99 -4.72
C LEU A 137 -6.11 -6.51 -3.31
N ILE A 138 -7.41 -6.52 -2.95
CA ILE A 138 -7.89 -6.14 -1.62
C ILE A 138 -7.33 -7.07 -0.55
N VAL A 139 -7.39 -8.39 -0.80
CA VAL A 139 -6.83 -9.39 0.12
C VAL A 139 -5.32 -9.23 0.25
N GLN A 140 -4.61 -9.01 -0.86
CA GLN A 140 -3.16 -8.76 -0.83
C GLN A 140 -2.84 -7.50 -0.02
N TRP A 141 -3.62 -6.43 -0.17
CA TRP A 141 -3.43 -5.18 0.56
C TRP A 141 -3.74 -5.29 2.05
N SER A 142 -4.81 -5.99 2.42
CA SER A 142 -5.21 -6.15 3.83
C SER A 142 -4.19 -6.96 4.65
N VAL A 143 -3.45 -7.86 3.99
CA VAL A 143 -2.37 -8.64 4.63
C VAL A 143 -0.99 -8.01 4.49
N VAL A 144 -0.84 -6.85 3.82
CA VAL A 144 0.41 -6.09 3.87
C VAL A 144 0.62 -5.66 5.31
N ARG A 145 1.45 -6.44 6.01
CA ARG A 145 1.82 -6.13 7.38
C ARG A 145 2.64 -4.85 7.38
N VAL A 146 2.55 -4.14 8.49
CA VAL A 146 3.66 -3.37 9.02
C VAL A 146 4.80 -4.38 9.20
N ARG A 147 5.56 -4.69 8.13
CA ARG A 147 6.81 -5.42 8.29
C ARG A 147 7.68 -4.48 9.11
N ALA A 148 7.71 -4.68 10.43
CA ALA A 148 8.83 -4.28 11.22
C ALA A 148 10.03 -4.90 10.52
N VAL A 149 10.78 -4.08 9.79
CA VAL A 149 11.95 -4.55 9.06
C VAL A 149 12.84 -5.19 10.11
N TYR A 150 12.92 -6.53 10.10
CA TYR A 150 13.95 -7.27 10.82
C TYR A 150 15.26 -6.83 10.18
N PHE A 151 15.84 -5.76 10.72
CA PHE A 151 17.24 -5.48 10.52
C PHE A 151 17.99 -6.46 11.43
N PRO A 152 18.88 -7.31 10.88
CA PRO A 152 19.76 -8.09 11.72
C PRO A 152 20.53 -7.13 12.64
N ALA A 153 20.68 -7.50 13.91
CA ALA A 153 21.46 -6.73 14.87
C ALA A 153 22.83 -6.40 14.27
N PRO A 154 23.38 -5.19 14.51
CA PRO A 154 24.75 -4.91 14.10
C PRO A 154 25.65 -5.96 14.74
N GLN A 155 26.36 -6.72 13.90
CA GLN A 155 27.46 -7.55 14.38
C GLN A 155 28.52 -6.58 14.90
N SER A 156 28.69 -6.56 16.22
CA SER A 156 29.83 -5.91 16.86
C SER A 156 31.11 -6.49 16.24
N CYS A 157 31.96 -5.61 15.71
CA CYS A 157 33.36 -5.94 15.40
C CYS A 157 34.17 -5.83 16.69
#